data_AF-A0A7X1G812-F1
#
_entry.id   AF-A0A7X1G812-F1
#
_cell.length_a   1.000
_cell.length_b   1.000
_cell.length_c   1.000
_cell.angle_alpha   90.00
_cell.angle_beta   90.00
_cell.angle_gamma   90.00
#
_symmetry.space_group_name_H-M   'P 1'
#
loop_
_entity.id
_entity.type
_entity.pdbx_description
1 polymer ?
#
loop_
_entity_poly.entity_id
_entity_poly.type
_entity_poly.pdbx_seq_one_letter_code
_entity_poly.pdbx_strand_id
1 'polypeptide(L)'
;MARPDPGIPPTHGQRSARQLKLLTGGSEPDPRFTLANERTFLAWIRTALALMAGGIAVEAFTADVFAPEFRKSLAVILLLLGMLLSASASLRWLNVERAMRHKQPLPIPLLVPLLSIGGALVTAALIAFVVLR
;
A
#
# COMPACT_ATOMS: atom_id res chain seq x y z
N MET A 1 -52.99 -22.72 4.43
CA MET A 1 -51.92 -21.80 4.90
C MET A 1 -50.58 -22.42 4.51
N ALA A 2 -50.09 -22.12 3.31
CA ALA A 2 -48.85 -22.68 2.78
C ALA A 2 -47.65 -22.03 3.49
N ARG A 3 -46.69 -22.84 3.96
CA ARG A 3 -45.43 -22.33 4.53
C ARG A 3 -44.64 -21.64 3.41
N PRO A 4 -44.11 -20.43 3.61
CA PRO A 4 -43.20 -19.82 2.65
C PRO A 4 -41.92 -20.66 2.58
N ASP A 5 -41.48 -20.98 1.36
CA ASP A 5 -40.21 -21.67 1.11
C ASP A 5 -39.06 -20.91 1.79
N PRO A 6 -38.17 -21.58 2.54
CA PRO A 6 -36.94 -20.96 3.01
C PRO A 6 -36.07 -20.71 1.79
N GLY A 7 -36.09 -19.49 1.29
CA GLY A 7 -35.34 -19.07 0.10
C GLY A 7 -33.91 -19.60 0.15
N ILE A 8 -33.54 -20.39 -0.85
CA ILE A 8 -32.18 -20.86 -1.07
C ILE A 8 -31.29 -19.60 -1.10
N PRO A 9 -30.33 -19.43 -0.18
CA PRO A 9 -29.46 -18.27 -0.20
C PRO A 9 -28.70 -18.24 -1.54
N PRO A 10 -28.53 -17.06 -2.14
CA PRO A 10 -27.91 -16.95 -3.46
C PRO A 10 -26.52 -17.61 -3.43
N THR A 11 -26.27 -18.47 -4.40
CA THR A 11 -25.00 -19.19 -4.57
C THR A 11 -23.88 -18.21 -4.90
N HIS A 12 -23.21 -17.68 -3.87
CA HIS A 12 -21.96 -16.90 -3.95
C HIS A 12 -20.75 -17.73 -4.47
N GLY A 13 -20.98 -18.80 -5.23
CA GLY A 13 -19.97 -19.81 -5.54
C GLY A 13 -18.85 -19.35 -6.48
N GLN A 14 -19.11 -18.39 -7.37
CA GLN A 14 -18.12 -18.02 -8.40
C GLN A 14 -17.17 -16.88 -7.98
N ARG A 15 -17.64 -15.88 -7.23
CA ARG A 15 -16.78 -14.81 -6.70
C ARG A 15 -15.79 -15.35 -5.66
N SER A 16 -16.27 -16.27 -4.82
CA SER A 16 -15.46 -16.92 -3.77
C SER A 16 -14.30 -17.74 -4.33
N ALA A 17 -14.48 -18.43 -5.47
CA ALA A 17 -13.45 -19.33 -6.01
C ALA A 17 -12.16 -18.62 -6.47
N ARG A 18 -12.27 -17.46 -7.13
CA ARG A 18 -11.09 -16.65 -7.52
C ARG A 18 -10.40 -16.03 -6.30
N GLN A 19 -11.19 -15.57 -5.33
CA GLN A 19 -10.70 -15.01 -4.08
C GLN A 19 -9.97 -16.07 -3.24
N LEU A 20 -10.52 -17.29 -3.15
CA LEU A 20 -9.87 -18.44 -2.52
C LEU A 20 -8.55 -18.79 -3.22
N LYS A 21 -8.50 -18.77 -4.55
CA LYS A 21 -7.28 -19.08 -5.30
C LYS A 21 -6.16 -18.05 -5.06
N LEU A 22 -6.48 -16.75 -5.05
CA LEU A 22 -5.49 -15.69 -4.80
C LEU A 22 -4.98 -15.68 -3.36
N LEU A 23 -5.86 -16.05 -2.41
CA LEU A 23 -5.60 -16.04 -0.97
C LEU A 23 -5.22 -17.42 -0.40
N THR A 24 -4.94 -18.39 -1.28
CA THR A 24 -4.40 -19.72 -0.93
C THR A 24 -5.33 -20.61 -0.10
N GLY A 25 -6.65 -20.37 -0.13
CA GLY A 25 -7.64 -21.12 0.64
C GLY A 25 -7.76 -20.70 2.11
N GLY A 26 -8.34 -21.56 2.95
CA GLY A 26 -8.55 -21.29 4.38
C GLY A 26 -9.95 -20.79 4.75
N SER A 27 -10.23 -20.66 6.05
CA SER A 27 -11.51 -20.15 6.54
C SER A 27 -11.61 -18.65 6.29
N GLU A 28 -12.80 -18.20 5.90
CA GLU A 28 -13.06 -16.77 5.70
C GLU A 28 -12.76 -16.00 7.01
N PRO A 29 -11.88 -14.98 6.98
CA PRO A 29 -11.58 -14.19 8.16
C PRO A 29 -12.80 -13.40 8.63
N ASP A 30 -12.81 -13.05 9.90
CA ASP A 30 -13.81 -12.14 10.44
C ASP A 30 -13.76 -10.79 9.66
N PRO A 31 -14.88 -10.35 9.05
CA PRO A 31 -14.93 -9.16 8.20
C PRO A 31 -14.34 -7.90 8.83
N ARG A 32 -14.39 -7.75 10.17
CA ARG A 32 -13.84 -6.57 10.84
C ARG A 32 -12.32 -6.43 10.67
N PHE A 33 -11.59 -7.55 10.66
CA PHE A 33 -10.13 -7.54 10.50
C PHE A 33 -9.72 -7.32 9.05
N THR A 34 -10.47 -7.89 8.10
CA THR A 34 -10.28 -7.62 6.68
C THR A 34 -10.50 -6.13 6.36
N LEU A 35 -11.58 -5.52 6.87
CA LEU A 35 -11.85 -4.09 6.70
C LEU A 35 -10.80 -3.19 7.38
N ALA A 36 -10.27 -3.62 8.54
CA ALA A 36 -9.17 -2.91 9.17
C ALA A 36 -7.89 -2.95 8.31
N ASN A 37 -7.54 -4.13 7.77
CA ASN A 37 -6.37 -4.30 6.90
C ASN A 37 -6.50 -3.49 5.59
N GLU A 38 -7.69 -3.45 5.00
CA GLU A 38 -7.99 -2.64 3.82
C GLU A 38 -7.77 -1.15 4.10
N ARG A 39 -8.26 -0.62 5.25
CA ARG A 39 -8.00 0.78 5.63
C ARG A 39 -6.52 1.10 5.74
N THR A 40 -5.72 0.22 6.33
CA THR A 40 -4.27 0.42 6.40
C THR A 40 -3.62 0.36 5.02
N PHE A 41 -4.08 -0.53 4.14
CA PHE A 41 -3.63 -0.60 2.75
C PHE A 41 -3.94 0.72 2.00
N LEU A 42 -5.19 1.19 2.04
CA LEU A 42 -5.60 2.42 1.37
C LEU A 42 -4.87 3.65 1.92
N ALA A 43 -4.62 3.70 3.23
CA ALA A 43 -3.83 4.75 3.84
C ALA A 43 -2.40 4.80 3.26
N TRP A 44 -1.76 3.64 3.04
CA TRP A 44 -0.42 3.57 2.46
C TRP A 44 -0.41 3.90 0.97
N ILE A 45 -1.40 3.44 0.21
CA ILE A 45 -1.54 3.78 -1.21
C ILE A 45 -1.70 5.29 -1.40
N ARG A 46 -2.47 5.95 -0.54
CA ARG A 46 -2.59 7.41 -0.55
C ARG A 46 -1.23 8.10 -0.39
N THR A 47 -0.41 7.67 0.56
CA THR A 47 0.94 8.25 0.74
C THR A 47 1.84 7.95 -0.46
N ALA A 48 1.77 6.73 -1.02
CA ALA A 48 2.53 6.37 -2.22
C ALA A 48 2.18 7.27 -3.42
N LEU A 49 0.88 7.51 -3.64
CA LEU A 49 0.39 8.40 -4.69
C LEU A 49 0.82 9.85 -4.45
N ALA A 50 0.78 10.33 -3.21
CA ALA A 50 1.27 11.66 -2.86
C ALA A 50 2.77 11.82 -3.15
N LEU A 51 3.60 10.82 -2.84
CA LEU A 51 5.03 10.82 -3.16
C LEU A 51 5.26 10.84 -4.68
N MET A 52 4.54 10.01 -5.43
CA MET A 52 4.67 9.98 -6.89
C MET A 52 4.25 11.30 -7.53
N ALA A 53 3.11 11.86 -7.12
CA ALA A 53 2.65 13.17 -7.57
C ALA A 53 3.65 14.28 -7.20
N GLY A 54 4.24 14.22 -6.00
CA GLY A 54 5.30 15.13 -5.57
C GLY A 54 6.54 15.04 -6.46
N GLY A 55 7.00 13.83 -6.80
CA GLY A 55 8.15 13.63 -7.71
C GLY A 55 7.89 14.21 -9.11
N ILE A 56 6.70 14.00 -9.65
CA ILE A 56 6.28 14.59 -10.94
C ILE A 56 6.23 16.12 -10.85
N ALA A 57 5.65 16.65 -9.77
CA ALA A 57 5.55 18.10 -9.56
C ALA A 57 6.93 18.75 -9.41
N VAL A 58 7.87 18.11 -8.71
CA VAL A 58 9.26 18.56 -8.63
C VAL A 58 9.85 18.66 -10.03
N GLU A 59 9.81 17.60 -10.83
CA GLU A 59 10.39 17.65 -12.18
C GLU A 59 9.74 18.71 -13.07
N ALA A 60 8.41 18.84 -13.00
CA ALA A 60 7.64 19.74 -13.86
C ALA A 60 7.77 21.23 -13.49
N PHE A 61 7.84 21.58 -12.20
CA PHE A 61 7.67 22.96 -11.74
C PHE A 61 8.91 23.61 -11.14
N THR A 62 10.04 22.90 -11.02
CA THR A 62 11.22 23.41 -10.31
C THR A 62 12.44 23.62 -11.20
N ALA A 63 12.25 23.73 -12.51
CA ALA A 63 13.31 23.92 -13.50
C ALA A 63 14.20 25.15 -13.21
N ASP A 64 13.58 26.28 -12.85
CA ASP A 64 14.29 27.54 -12.58
C ASP A 64 14.78 27.63 -11.13
N VAL A 65 14.34 26.69 -10.28
CA VAL A 65 14.71 26.66 -8.87
C VAL A 65 15.92 25.77 -8.69
N PHE A 66 15.90 24.52 -9.14
CA PHE A 66 16.94 23.54 -8.84
C PHE A 66 17.92 23.31 -10.00
N ALA A 67 19.15 22.93 -9.66
CA ALA A 67 20.09 22.43 -10.66
C ALA A 67 19.49 21.18 -11.34
N PRO A 68 19.69 21.00 -12.66
CA PRO A 68 19.05 19.92 -13.42
C PRO A 68 19.29 18.53 -12.80
N GLU A 69 20.52 18.25 -12.38
CA GLU A 69 20.90 16.98 -11.75
C GLU A 69 20.20 16.75 -10.41
N PHE A 70 20.13 17.79 -9.56
CA PHE A 70 19.49 17.69 -8.25
C PHE A 70 17.98 17.47 -8.39
N ARG A 71 17.32 18.27 -9.24
CA ARG A 71 15.88 18.14 -9.52
C ARG A 71 15.53 16.72 -9.99
N LYS A 72 16.26 16.23 -10.99
CA LYS A 72 16.03 14.91 -11.58
C LYS A 72 16.26 13.80 -10.56
N SER A 73 17.33 13.89 -9.77
CA SER A 73 17.62 12.91 -8.71
C SER A 73 16.51 12.87 -7.67
N LEU A 74 16.02 14.02 -7.23
CA LEU A 74 14.95 14.14 -6.26
C LEU A 74 13.62 13.59 -6.78
N ALA A 75 13.25 13.92 -8.02
CA ALA A 75 12.05 13.39 -8.66
C ALA A 75 12.11 11.86 -8.77
N VAL A 76 13.23 11.30 -9.22
CA VAL A 76 13.44 9.85 -9.31
C VAL A 76 13.32 9.18 -7.94
N ILE A 77 13.95 9.76 -6.91
CA ILE A 77 13.89 9.25 -5.54
C ILE A 77 12.46 9.22 -5.01
N LEU A 78 11.69 10.30 -5.19
CA LEU A 78 10.28 10.38 -4.76
C LEU A 78 9.40 9.35 -5.48
N LEU A 79 9.61 9.17 -6.78
CA LEU A 79 8.91 8.17 -7.59
C LEU A 79 9.23 6.75 -7.13
N LEU A 80 10.52 6.44 -6.91
CA LEU A 80 10.95 5.13 -6.41
C LEU A 80 10.39 4.85 -5.01
N LEU A 81 10.45 5.81 -4.09
CA LEU A 81 9.85 5.65 -2.77
C LEU A 81 8.33 5.39 -2.84
N GLY A 82 7.61 6.13 -3.68
CA GLY A 82 6.19 5.90 -3.91
C GLY A 82 5.91 4.51 -4.47
N MET A 83 6.70 4.04 -5.44
CA MET A 83 6.58 2.70 -6.01
C MET A 83 6.85 1.61 -4.98
N LEU A 84 7.94 1.72 -4.20
CA LEU A 84 8.28 0.76 -3.16
C LEU A 84 7.21 0.73 -2.05
N LEU A 85 6.68 1.89 -1.66
CA LEU A 85 5.62 1.98 -0.65
C LEU A 85 4.34 1.29 -1.14
N SER A 86 3.95 1.51 -2.40
CA SER A 86 2.79 0.85 -3.02
C SER A 86 2.96 -0.68 -3.10
N ALA A 87 4.15 -1.15 -3.53
CA ALA A 87 4.47 -2.57 -3.59
C ALA A 87 4.45 -3.21 -2.18
N SER A 88 5.06 -2.54 -1.19
CA SER A 88 5.09 -3.02 0.19
C SER A 88 3.69 -3.09 0.81
N ALA A 89 2.81 -2.14 0.50
CA ALA A 89 1.42 -2.13 0.95
C ALA A 89 0.67 -3.36 0.42
N SER A 90 0.85 -3.66 -0.87
CA SER A 90 0.23 -4.80 -1.55
C SER A 90 0.71 -6.13 -0.98
N LEU A 91 2.03 -6.29 -0.80
CA LEU A 91 2.62 -7.50 -0.22
C LEU A 91 2.19 -7.71 1.24
N ARG A 92 2.21 -6.64 2.05
CA ARG A 92 1.74 -6.69 3.44
C ARG A 92 0.27 -7.10 3.51
N TRP A 93 -0.58 -6.50 2.68
CA TRP A 93 -2.01 -6.80 2.65
C TRP A 93 -2.26 -8.28 2.34
N LEU A 94 -1.61 -8.83 1.31
CA LEU A 94 -1.70 -10.24 0.94
C LEU A 94 -1.22 -11.17 2.05
N ASN A 95 -0.07 -10.87 2.65
CA ASN A 95 0.52 -11.72 3.70
C ASN A 95 -0.34 -11.73 4.97
N VAL A 96 -0.90 -10.59 5.37
CA VAL A 96 -1.80 -10.49 6.53
C VAL A 96 -3.12 -11.22 6.25
N GLU A 97 -3.71 -11.05 5.06
CA GLU A 97 -4.94 -11.74 4.67
C GLU A 97 -4.76 -13.26 4.65
N ARG A 98 -3.64 -13.77 4.13
CA ARG A 98 -3.29 -15.20 4.18
C ARG A 98 -3.09 -15.70 5.61
N ALA A 99 -2.35 -14.96 6.44
CA ALA A 99 -2.12 -15.34 7.84
C ALA A 99 -3.45 -15.42 8.62
N MET A 100 -4.37 -14.47 8.42
CA MET A 100 -5.70 -14.48 9.03
C MET A 100 -6.52 -15.71 8.60
N ARG A 101 -6.47 -16.08 7.32
CA ARG A 101 -7.19 -17.26 6.78
C ARG A 101 -6.70 -18.58 7.36
N HIS A 102 -5.41 -18.68 7.66
CA HIS A 102 -4.78 -19.87 8.22
C HIS A 102 -4.61 -19.83 9.75
N LYS A 103 -5.16 -18.82 10.43
CA LYS A 103 -4.99 -18.59 11.89
C LYS A 103 -3.52 -18.60 12.33
N GLN A 104 -2.64 -18.11 11.47
CA GLN A 104 -1.20 -18.00 11.73
C GLN A 104 -0.87 -16.68 12.43
N PRO A 105 0.23 -16.62 13.20
CA PRO A 105 0.72 -15.37 13.76
C PRO A 105 0.98 -14.32 12.68
N LEU A 106 0.66 -13.05 12.97
CA LEU A 106 0.79 -11.98 11.99
C LEU A 106 2.26 -11.74 11.62
N PRO A 107 2.60 -11.67 10.33
CA PRO A 107 3.98 -11.44 9.88
C PRO A 107 4.46 -10.04 10.25
N ILE A 108 5.68 -9.93 10.76
CA ILE A 108 6.32 -8.65 11.10
C ILE A 108 6.68 -7.92 9.80
N PRO A 109 6.20 -6.68 9.58
CA PRO A 109 6.42 -5.97 8.33
C PRO A 109 7.81 -5.29 8.31
N LEU A 110 8.86 -6.07 8.02
CA LEU A 110 10.26 -5.61 7.94
C LEU A 110 10.48 -4.48 6.91
N LEU A 111 9.61 -4.35 5.91
CA LEU A 111 9.67 -3.27 4.92
C LEU A 111 9.29 -1.89 5.50
N VAL A 112 8.53 -1.83 6.60
CA VAL A 112 8.12 -0.56 7.24
C VAL A 112 9.32 0.25 7.70
N PRO A 113 10.23 -0.27 8.56
CA PRO A 113 11.37 0.51 9.03
C PRO A 113 12.29 0.92 7.88
N LEU A 114 12.48 0.08 6.86
CA LEU A 114 13.30 0.41 5.69
C LEU A 114 12.76 1.63 4.92
N LEU A 115 11.44 1.67 4.67
CA LEU A 115 10.80 2.79 3.98
C LEU A 115 10.76 4.05 4.84
N SER A 116 10.58 3.92 6.15
CA SER A 116 10.66 5.05 7.08
C SER A 116 12.05 5.69 7.09
N ILE A 117 13.12 4.88 7.11
CA ILE A 117 14.50 5.37 7.03
C ILE A 117 14.75 6.03 5.67
N GLY A 118 14.33 5.39 4.58
CA GLY A 118 14.45 5.96 3.23
C GLY A 118 13.77 7.32 3.11
N GLY A 119 12.52 7.45 3.55
CA GLY A 119 11.80 8.72 3.55
C GLY A 119 12.46 9.79 4.42
N ALA A 120 12.96 9.42 5.61
CA ALA A 120 13.66 10.34 6.50
C ALA A 120 14.94 10.90 5.86
N LEU A 121 15.72 10.06 5.17
CA LEU A 121 16.94 10.50 4.48
C LEU A 121 16.64 11.49 3.35
N VAL A 122 15.57 11.26 2.58
CA VAL A 122 15.16 12.16 1.50
C VAL A 122 14.72 13.51 2.04
N THR A 123 13.93 13.52 3.10
CA THR A 123 13.51 14.75 3.78
C THR A 123 14.71 15.49 4.38
N ALA A 124 15.65 14.79 5.00
CA ALA A 124 16.86 15.40 5.56
C ALA A 124 17.72 16.05 4.45
N ALA A 125 17.90 15.37 3.31
CA ALA A 125 18.62 15.90 2.16
C ALA A 125 17.95 17.16 1.59
N LEU A 126 16.61 17.16 1.49
CA LEU A 126 15.83 18.32 1.08
C LEU A 126 16.02 19.52 2.02
N ILE A 127 15.92 19.30 3.33
CA ILE A 127 16.10 20.35 4.34
C ILE A 127 17.52 20.92 4.28
N ALA A 128 18.54 20.05 4.26
CA ALA A 128 19.93 20.47 4.16
C ALA A 128 20.16 21.33 2.92
N PHE A 129 19.62 20.93 1.77
CA PHE A 129 19.71 21.71 0.54
C PHE A 129 19.06 23.09 0.66
N VAL A 130 17.85 23.18 1.22
CA VAL A 130 17.14 24.47 1.37
C VAL A 130 17.86 25.42 2.33
N VAL A 131 18.49 24.90 3.39
CA VAL A 131 19.20 25.72 4.39
C VAL A 131 20.59 26.15 3.93
N LEU A 132 21.27 25.33 3.12
CA LEU A 132 22.64 25.58 2.64
C LEU A 132 22.69 26.37 1.32
N ARG A 133 21.52 26.69 0.75
CA ARG A 133 21.37 27.57 -0.40
C ARG A 133 21.06 29.01 0.03
#